data_AF-A0A0G4H5G1-F1
#
_entry.id   AF-A0A0G4H5G1-F1
#
_cell.length_a   1.000
_cell.length_b   1.000
_cell.length_c   1.000
_cell.angle_alpha   90.00
_cell.angle_beta   90.00
_cell.angle_gamma   90.00
#
_symmetry.space_group_name_H-M   'P 1'
#
loop_
_entity.id
_entity.type
_entity.pdbx_description
1 polymer ?
#
loop_
_entity_poly.entity_id
_entity_poly.type
_entity_poly.pdbx_seq_one_letter_code
_entity_poly.pdbx_strand_id
1 'polypeptide(L)'
;MEEGSWVEIGVVIEWASQCRYCTLPLNLTADDINTHANKTAYASCPRVLAQLMVVGRHVDFGDGSRLQIFRHANGEVRAIRDEPDFELDVDPFLAADFYLYQQQRLQHDPPVDSRINYSGHTGRWESDFLYTDASVSSFAKRMILTHFTGTHHTNLKSIHLNRRVGGGRLDGLLTYSHNFVASIIIEDEGDDNIVWVRVVTTEAPVAGVSEDAPFKDRFPETTQLARVALGRVAPYVFDGQEDDDSDDDDDSDGHGGGWDDMDDDSDGEDSGGDNASAEEESGD
;
A
#
# COMPACT_ATOMS: atom_id res chain seq x y z
N MET A 1 -22.93 -13.38 19.44
CA MET A 1 -22.01 -12.41 18.81
C MET A 1 -21.98 -12.87 17.36
N GLU A 2 -22.51 -12.10 16.41
CA GLU A 2 -22.32 -12.48 15.00
C GLU A 2 -20.90 -12.06 14.63
N GLU A 3 -19.97 -12.97 14.90
CA GLU A 3 -18.60 -12.90 14.45
C GLU A 3 -18.61 -13.01 12.92
N GLY A 4 -18.52 -11.87 12.25
CA GLY A 4 -18.15 -11.87 10.85
C GLY A 4 -16.82 -12.61 10.65
N SER A 5 -16.54 -13.00 9.41
CA SER A 5 -15.30 -13.66 9.01
C SER A 5 -14.05 -13.04 9.68
N TRP A 6 -13.18 -13.89 10.22
CA TRP A 6 -11.87 -13.51 10.78
C TRP A 6 -10.74 -13.62 9.76
N VAL A 7 -11.06 -13.74 8.46
CA VAL A 7 -10.09 -14.06 7.41
C VAL A 7 -8.96 -13.04 7.36
N GLU A 8 -9.25 -11.74 7.37
CA GLU A 8 -8.23 -10.69 7.25
C GLU A 8 -7.25 -10.72 8.44
N ILE A 9 -7.79 -10.84 9.65
CA ILE A 9 -7.01 -10.90 10.89
C ILE A 9 -6.29 -12.24 11.04
N GLY A 10 -6.87 -13.34 10.57
CA GLY A 10 -6.22 -14.64 10.52
C GLY A 10 -4.91 -14.57 9.74
N VAL A 11 -4.93 -13.91 8.57
CA VAL A 11 -3.73 -13.69 7.75
C VAL A 11 -2.71 -12.80 8.47
N VAL A 12 -3.13 -11.74 9.16
CA VAL A 12 -2.25 -10.87 9.95
C VAL A 12 -1.55 -11.64 11.08
N ILE A 13 -2.30 -12.46 11.83
CA ILE A 13 -1.75 -13.24 12.95
C ILE A 13 -0.84 -14.36 12.44
N GLU A 14 -1.21 -15.04 11.36
CA GLU A 14 -0.34 -16.02 10.72
C GLU A 14 0.98 -15.39 10.28
N TRP A 15 0.92 -14.18 9.71
CA TRP A 15 2.11 -13.40 9.35
C TRP A 15 2.98 -13.07 10.57
N ALA A 16 2.38 -12.54 11.63
CA ALA A 16 3.07 -12.26 12.88
C ALA A 16 3.77 -13.52 13.43
N SER A 17 3.15 -14.69 13.28
CA SER A 17 3.73 -15.96 13.71
C SER A 17 4.93 -16.38 12.86
N GLN A 18 4.87 -16.20 11.54
CA GLN A 18 6.01 -16.42 10.64
C GLN A 18 7.19 -15.50 10.99
N CYS A 19 6.91 -14.26 11.39
CA CYS A 19 7.90 -13.30 11.91
C CYS A 19 8.33 -13.56 13.36
N ARG A 20 7.85 -14.62 14.01
CA ARG A 20 8.11 -14.98 15.42
C ARG A 20 7.65 -13.94 16.45
N TYR A 21 6.72 -13.06 16.07
CA TYR A 21 6.08 -12.11 16.98
C TYR A 21 4.81 -12.65 17.63
N CYS A 22 4.30 -13.79 17.15
CA CYS A 22 3.11 -14.40 17.69
C CYS A 22 3.25 -15.92 17.77
N THR A 23 2.70 -16.54 18.81
CA THR A 23 2.65 -18.01 18.93
C THR A 23 1.23 -18.50 18.64
N LEU A 24 1.12 -19.45 17.71
CA LEU A 24 -0.12 -20.13 17.38
C LEU A 24 -0.22 -21.50 18.09
N PRO A 25 -1.43 -21.93 18.51
CA PRO A 25 -2.70 -21.20 18.42
C PRO A 25 -2.81 -20.05 19.43
N LEU A 26 -3.51 -18.98 19.07
CA LEU A 26 -3.81 -17.86 19.97
C LEU A 26 -4.82 -18.30 21.05
N ASN A 27 -4.50 -17.99 22.31
CA ASN A 27 -5.42 -18.18 23.43
C ASN A 27 -5.94 -16.82 23.89
N LEU A 28 -7.18 -16.52 23.53
CA LEU A 28 -7.84 -15.27 23.94
C LEU A 28 -8.36 -15.40 25.38
N THR A 29 -8.11 -14.35 26.16
CA THR A 29 -8.55 -14.22 27.55
C THR A 29 -9.77 -13.30 27.66
N ALA A 30 -10.40 -13.26 28.83
CA ALA A 30 -11.47 -12.30 29.09
C ALA A 30 -10.97 -10.85 28.93
N ASP A 31 -9.71 -10.56 29.26
CA ASP A 31 -9.12 -9.22 29.12
C ASP A 31 -8.97 -8.79 27.66
N ASP A 32 -8.85 -9.75 26.74
CA ASP A 32 -8.80 -9.51 25.30
C ASP A 32 -10.18 -9.16 24.74
N ILE A 33 -11.20 -9.87 25.21
CA ILE A 33 -12.59 -9.64 24.81
C ILE A 33 -13.13 -8.33 25.40
N ASN A 34 -12.72 -8.00 26.63
CA ASN A 34 -13.17 -6.81 27.35
C ASN A 34 -12.42 -5.52 26.96
N THR A 35 -11.76 -5.51 25.79
CA THR A 35 -11.15 -4.32 25.18
C THR A 35 -12.17 -3.25 24.81
N HIS A 36 -13.44 -3.64 24.64
CA HIS A 36 -14.54 -2.74 24.37
C HIS A 36 -15.46 -2.65 25.59
N ALA A 37 -15.85 -1.42 25.96
CA ALA A 37 -16.72 -1.19 27.13
C ALA A 37 -18.08 -1.89 27.05
N ASN A 38 -18.58 -2.12 25.83
CA ASN A 38 -19.82 -2.86 25.58
C ASN A 38 -19.90 -3.30 24.10
N LYS A 39 -20.93 -4.10 23.78
CA LYS A 39 -21.18 -4.59 22.42
C LYS A 39 -21.43 -3.45 21.40
N THR A 40 -22.04 -2.35 21.81
CA THR A 40 -22.28 -1.20 20.94
C THR A 40 -20.97 -0.52 20.55
N ALA A 41 -20.03 -0.37 21.49
CA ALA A 41 -18.71 0.18 21.24
C ALA A 41 -17.86 -0.75 20.34
N TYR A 42 -18.05 -2.07 20.43
CA TYR A 42 -17.46 -3.02 19.49
C TYR A 42 -18.05 -2.85 18.08
N ALA A 43 -19.38 -2.82 17.96
CA ALA A 43 -20.08 -2.71 16.68
C ALA A 43 -19.94 -1.33 16.00
N SER A 44 -19.52 -0.29 16.73
CA SER A 44 -19.27 1.04 16.17
C SER A 44 -17.95 1.15 15.39
N CYS A 45 -17.07 0.16 15.52
CA CYS A 45 -15.79 0.13 14.82
C CYS A 45 -15.89 -0.71 13.55
N PRO A 46 -15.09 -0.40 12.52
CA PRO A 46 -14.83 -1.35 11.45
C PRO A 46 -14.41 -2.70 12.03
N ARG A 47 -14.94 -3.79 11.47
CA ARG A 47 -14.79 -5.14 12.04
C ARG A 47 -13.32 -5.51 12.25
N VAL A 48 -12.48 -5.28 11.25
CA VAL A 48 -11.04 -5.64 11.31
C VAL A 48 -10.33 -4.82 12.38
N LEU A 49 -10.67 -3.53 12.54
CA LEU A 49 -10.14 -2.71 13.63
C LEU A 49 -10.53 -3.26 15.01
N ALA A 50 -11.81 -3.61 15.20
CA ALA A 50 -12.29 -4.18 16.46
C ALA A 50 -11.62 -5.52 16.77
N GLN A 51 -11.46 -6.39 15.76
CA GLN A 51 -10.75 -7.65 15.90
C GLN A 51 -9.26 -7.42 16.23
N LEU A 52 -8.61 -6.44 15.60
CA LEU A 52 -7.21 -6.09 15.88
C LEU A 52 -7.03 -5.54 17.30
N MET A 53 -7.99 -4.80 17.85
CA MET A 53 -7.97 -4.38 19.26
C MET A 53 -7.94 -5.58 20.22
N VAL A 54 -8.63 -6.67 19.87
CA VAL A 54 -8.66 -7.92 20.65
C VAL A 54 -7.36 -8.70 20.50
N VAL A 55 -6.91 -8.96 19.26
CA VAL A 55 -5.80 -9.91 19.03
C VAL A 55 -4.44 -9.26 18.84
N GLY A 56 -4.36 -7.98 18.47
CA GLY A 56 -3.11 -7.30 18.10
C GLY A 56 -2.09 -7.23 19.23
N ARG A 57 -2.54 -7.16 20.48
CA ARG A 57 -1.68 -7.25 21.68
C ARG A 57 -0.92 -8.58 21.83
N HIS A 58 -1.31 -9.62 21.10
CA HIS A 58 -0.59 -10.90 21.06
C HIS A 58 0.50 -10.93 19.99
N VAL A 59 0.64 -9.85 19.21
CA VAL A 59 1.80 -9.59 18.36
C VAL A 59 2.81 -8.80 19.19
N ASP A 60 3.80 -9.53 19.71
CA ASP A 60 4.87 -9.00 20.55
C ASP A 60 6.13 -8.83 19.70
N PHE A 61 6.60 -7.58 19.57
CA PHE A 61 7.75 -7.25 18.75
C PHE A 61 9.08 -7.60 19.41
N GLY A 62 9.08 -7.96 20.71
CA GLY A 62 10.27 -8.40 21.45
C GLY A 62 11.15 -7.26 22.00
N ASP A 63 10.87 -6.01 21.63
CA ASP A 63 11.52 -4.80 22.15
C ASP A 63 10.71 -4.12 23.28
N GLY A 64 9.68 -4.81 23.78
CA GLY A 64 8.72 -4.30 24.76
C GLY A 64 7.51 -3.60 24.15
N SER A 65 7.46 -3.42 22.82
CA SER A 65 6.30 -2.93 22.10
C SER A 65 5.43 -4.06 21.54
N ARG A 66 4.16 -3.73 21.24
CA ARG A 66 3.15 -4.66 20.72
C ARG A 66 2.28 -3.98 19.68
N LEU A 67 1.61 -4.73 18.81
CA LEU A 67 0.60 -4.20 17.88
C LEU A 67 -0.72 -3.89 18.62
N GLN A 68 -0.63 -3.12 19.70
CA GLN A 68 -1.77 -2.75 20.50
C GLN A 68 -2.49 -1.54 19.91
N ILE A 69 -3.81 -1.63 19.79
CA ILE A 69 -4.68 -0.52 19.36
C ILE A 69 -5.39 0.05 20.58
N PHE A 70 -5.33 1.36 20.74
CA PHE A 70 -5.96 2.14 21.80
C PHE A 70 -7.08 2.96 21.18
N ARG A 71 -8.27 2.93 21.77
CA ARG A 71 -9.41 3.74 21.33
C ARG A 71 -9.89 4.59 22.48
N HIS A 72 -10.02 5.89 22.23
CA HIS A 72 -10.44 6.88 23.19
C HIS A 72 -11.92 7.26 23.01
N ALA A 73 -12.51 7.84 24.06
CA ALA A 73 -13.93 8.21 24.06
C ALA A 73 -14.28 9.32 23.05
N ASN A 74 -13.30 10.13 22.65
CA ASN A 74 -13.41 11.16 21.61
C ASN A 74 -13.40 10.59 20.19
N GLY A 75 -13.22 9.26 20.02
CA GLY A 75 -13.12 8.60 18.72
C GLY A 75 -11.70 8.46 18.19
N GLU A 76 -10.71 9.07 18.85
CA GLU A 76 -9.29 8.96 18.51
C GLU A 76 -8.80 7.52 18.66
N VAL A 77 -8.00 7.07 17.70
CA VAL A 77 -7.41 5.75 17.67
C VAL A 77 -5.89 5.90 17.61
N ARG A 78 -5.18 5.14 18.43
CA ARG A 78 -3.71 5.09 18.43
C ARG A 78 -3.21 3.66 18.35
N ALA A 79 -2.00 3.46 17.87
CA ALA A 79 -1.40 2.14 17.73
C ALA A 79 0.03 2.07 18.28
N ILE A 80 0.47 0.90 18.71
CA ILE A 80 1.80 0.63 19.31
C ILE A 80 1.98 1.26 20.70
N ARG A 81 1.82 2.58 20.79
CA ARG A 81 1.88 3.37 22.03
C ARG A 81 0.65 4.27 22.12
N ASP A 82 0.19 4.51 23.35
CA ASP A 82 -0.90 5.45 23.59
C ASP A 82 -0.36 6.88 23.71
N GLU A 83 0.21 7.39 22.62
CA GLU A 83 0.85 8.70 22.51
C GLU A 83 0.30 9.45 21.28
N PRO A 84 0.23 10.80 21.30
CA PRO A 84 -0.31 11.58 20.18
C PRO A 84 0.41 11.37 18.83
N ASP A 85 1.71 11.09 18.86
CA ASP A 85 2.50 10.84 17.64
C ASP A 85 2.19 9.45 17.00
N PHE A 86 1.29 8.68 17.61
CA PHE A 86 0.91 7.33 17.22
C PHE A 86 -0.57 7.21 16.83
N GLU A 87 -1.16 8.31 16.40
CA GLU A 87 -2.54 8.38 15.92
C GLU A 87 -2.73 7.61 14.59
N LEU A 88 -3.92 7.04 14.46
CA LEU A 88 -4.46 6.44 13.25
C LEU A 88 -5.68 7.25 12.81
N ASP A 89 -5.67 7.75 11.59
CA ASP A 89 -6.88 8.24 10.94
C ASP A 89 -7.50 7.07 10.17
N VAL A 90 -8.60 6.55 10.72
CA VAL A 90 -9.29 5.36 10.19
C VAL A 90 -10.39 5.81 9.26
N ASP A 91 -10.39 5.24 8.06
CA ASP A 91 -11.33 5.57 6.99
C ASP A 91 -11.21 7.04 6.49
N PRO A 92 -9.99 7.56 6.27
CA PRO A 92 -9.75 8.97 5.95
C PRO A 92 -10.45 9.40 4.65
N PHE A 93 -10.59 10.71 4.49
CA PHE A 93 -11.02 11.30 3.22
C PHE A 93 -9.88 11.22 2.22
N LEU A 94 -9.92 10.21 1.36
CA LEU A 94 -8.93 10.01 0.31
C LEU A 94 -9.20 10.95 -0.87
N ALA A 95 -8.21 11.77 -1.21
CA ALA A 95 -8.25 12.61 -2.41
C ALA A 95 -8.42 11.77 -3.69
N ALA A 96 -8.83 12.41 -4.79
CA ALA A 96 -9.11 11.73 -6.07
C ALA A 96 -7.89 10.95 -6.61
N ASP A 97 -6.69 11.39 -6.23
CA ASP A 97 -5.40 10.83 -6.65
C ASP A 97 -5.18 9.41 -6.08
N PHE A 98 -5.89 9.08 -5.00
CA PHE A 98 -5.91 7.76 -4.34
C PHE A 98 -7.06 6.85 -4.83
N TYR A 99 -7.49 7.03 -6.08
CA TYR A 99 -8.65 6.34 -6.67
C TYR A 99 -8.62 4.81 -6.53
N LEU A 100 -7.45 4.17 -6.54
CA LEU A 100 -7.35 2.71 -6.35
C LEU A 100 -7.73 2.26 -4.95
N TYR A 101 -7.35 3.01 -3.92
CA TYR A 101 -7.79 2.73 -2.55
C TYR A 101 -9.29 2.95 -2.39
N GLN A 102 -9.88 3.90 -3.14
CA GLN A 102 -11.35 4.05 -3.16
C GLN A 102 -12.05 2.86 -3.83
N GLN A 103 -11.51 2.31 -4.92
CA GLN A 103 -12.13 1.16 -5.59
C GLN A 103 -12.17 -0.11 -4.73
N GLN A 104 -11.17 -0.29 -3.86
CA GLN A 104 -11.02 -1.49 -3.02
C GLN A 104 -11.44 -1.28 -1.57
N ARG A 105 -12.05 -0.13 -1.24
CA ARG A 105 -12.49 0.22 0.11
C ARG A 105 -13.54 -0.78 0.61
N LEU A 106 -13.17 -1.56 1.62
CA LEU A 106 -14.09 -2.47 2.31
C LEU A 106 -14.58 -1.79 3.58
N GLN A 107 -15.91 -1.69 3.76
CA GLN A 107 -16.49 -1.06 4.96
C GLN A 107 -16.01 -1.72 6.26
N HIS A 108 -15.75 -3.03 6.24
CA HIS A 108 -15.30 -3.77 7.41
C HIS A 108 -13.77 -3.76 7.61
N ASP A 109 -13.02 -3.32 6.60
CA ASP A 109 -11.55 -3.22 6.59
C ASP A 109 -11.10 -1.95 5.83
N PRO A 110 -11.42 -0.75 6.36
CA PRO A 110 -11.23 0.51 5.64
C PRO A 110 -9.76 0.95 5.59
N PRO A 111 -9.40 1.87 4.68
CA PRO A 111 -8.08 2.50 4.63
C PRO A 111 -7.68 3.14 5.95
N VAL A 112 -6.37 3.26 6.18
CA VAL A 112 -5.80 3.86 7.38
C VAL A 112 -4.64 4.77 7.01
N ASP A 113 -4.69 6.01 7.49
CA ASP A 113 -3.56 6.93 7.45
C ASP A 113 -2.80 6.87 8.77
N SER A 114 -1.48 6.76 8.70
CA SER A 114 -0.61 6.67 9.87
C SER A 114 0.77 7.22 9.59
N ARG A 115 1.37 7.87 10.60
CA ARG A 115 2.77 8.31 10.56
C ARG A 115 3.73 7.35 11.25
N ILE A 116 3.22 6.21 11.74
CA ILE A 116 4.01 5.33 12.59
C ILE A 116 4.96 4.48 11.72
N ASN A 117 6.24 4.54 12.06
CA ASN A 117 7.30 3.78 11.41
C ASN A 117 8.28 3.23 12.45
N TYR A 118 8.92 2.10 12.15
CA TYR A 118 10.01 1.57 12.98
C TYR A 118 11.35 1.95 12.36
N SER A 119 12.13 2.74 13.09
CA SER A 119 13.46 3.17 12.65
C SER A 119 14.49 2.12 13.03
N GLY A 120 15.03 1.41 12.04
CA GLY A 120 16.16 0.50 12.25
C GLY A 120 17.44 1.19 12.73
N HIS A 121 17.56 2.51 12.50
CA HIS A 121 18.72 3.29 12.95
C HIS A 121 18.68 3.55 14.46
N THR A 122 17.51 3.88 15.00
CA THR A 122 17.34 4.19 16.43
C THR A 122 16.86 2.98 17.24
N GLY A 123 16.35 1.95 16.56
CA GLY A 123 15.77 0.76 17.17
C GLY A 123 14.46 1.05 17.89
N ARG A 124 13.66 2.00 17.38
CA ARG A 124 12.43 2.48 18.04
C ARG A 124 11.34 2.81 17.04
N TRP A 125 10.10 2.76 17.52
CA TRP A 125 8.96 3.35 16.85
C TRP A 125 8.96 4.87 16.96
N GLU A 126 8.71 5.53 15.83
CA GLU A 126 8.76 6.97 15.65
C GLU A 126 7.62 7.43 14.73
N SER A 127 7.26 8.71 14.82
CA SER A 127 6.43 9.37 13.82
C SER A 127 7.31 9.90 12.69
N ASP A 128 6.95 9.56 11.46
CA ASP A 128 7.69 9.84 10.24
C ASP A 128 6.75 10.50 9.20
N PHE A 129 6.95 10.24 7.91
CA PHE A 129 6.04 10.62 6.83
C PHE A 129 4.66 9.95 6.97
N LEU A 130 3.65 10.55 6.32
CA LEU A 130 2.29 10.00 6.28
C LEU A 130 2.26 8.81 5.31
N TYR A 131 1.85 7.65 5.82
CA TYR A 131 1.59 6.44 5.02
C TYR A 131 0.08 6.20 4.96
N THR A 132 -0.43 5.95 3.76
CA THR A 132 -1.80 5.51 3.53
C THR A 132 -1.80 4.02 3.24
N ASP A 133 -2.32 3.22 4.16
CA ASP A 133 -2.55 1.80 3.97
C ASP A 133 -3.94 1.58 3.37
N ALA A 134 -4.03 0.67 2.39
CA ALA A 134 -5.30 0.32 1.73
C ALA A 134 -6.40 -0.17 2.69
N SER A 135 -5.99 -0.72 3.84
CA SER A 135 -6.88 -1.32 4.82
C SER A 135 -6.23 -1.40 6.21
N VAL A 136 -7.04 -1.62 7.25
CA VAL A 136 -6.55 -1.87 8.62
C VAL A 136 -5.68 -3.14 8.67
N SER A 137 -6.04 -4.17 7.90
CA SER A 137 -5.21 -5.38 7.81
C SER A 137 -3.87 -5.13 7.11
N SER A 138 -3.82 -4.29 6.08
CA SER A 138 -2.56 -3.87 5.43
C SER A 138 -1.69 -3.06 6.36
N PHE A 139 -2.26 -2.10 7.11
CA PHE A 139 -1.57 -1.39 8.18
C PHE A 139 -0.90 -2.37 9.16
N ALA A 140 -1.65 -3.33 9.69
CA ALA A 140 -1.12 -4.31 10.62
C ALA A 140 0.06 -5.12 10.05
N LYS A 141 -0.02 -5.55 8.78
CA LYS A 141 1.07 -6.26 8.09
C LYS A 141 2.29 -5.37 7.90
N ARG A 142 2.09 -4.11 7.52
CA ARG A 142 3.17 -3.12 7.37
C ARG A 142 3.91 -2.93 8.70
N MET A 143 3.18 -2.76 9.80
CA MET A 143 3.80 -2.65 11.13
C MET A 143 4.68 -3.86 11.48
N ILE A 144 4.15 -5.08 11.29
CA ILE A 144 4.91 -6.32 11.49
C ILE A 144 6.18 -6.34 10.63
N LEU A 145 6.04 -6.01 9.35
CA LEU A 145 7.11 -6.09 8.38
C LEU A 145 8.21 -5.06 8.66
N THR A 146 7.85 -3.79 8.87
CA THR A 146 8.80 -2.72 9.15
C THR A 146 9.64 -3.02 10.40
N HIS A 147 9.00 -3.49 11.48
CA HIS A 147 9.73 -3.93 12.67
C HIS A 147 10.66 -5.11 12.35
N PHE A 148 10.19 -6.10 11.60
CA PHE A 148 10.98 -7.26 11.19
C PHE A 148 12.22 -6.86 10.38
N THR A 149 12.06 -6.01 9.36
CA THR A 149 13.19 -5.53 8.56
C THR A 149 14.16 -4.66 9.35
N GLY A 150 13.66 -3.90 10.34
CA GLY A 150 14.50 -3.05 11.19
C GLY A 150 15.30 -3.82 12.25
N THR A 151 14.86 -5.03 12.62
CA THR A 151 15.48 -5.82 13.70
C THR A 151 16.19 -7.08 13.23
N HIS A 152 15.90 -7.56 12.02
CA HIS A 152 16.49 -8.76 11.45
C HIS A 152 17.37 -8.44 10.24
N HIS A 153 18.43 -9.23 10.07
CA HIS A 153 19.19 -9.21 8.82
C HIS A 153 18.32 -9.76 7.69
N THR A 154 17.76 -8.86 6.90
CA THR A 154 16.96 -9.17 5.72
C THR A 154 17.70 -8.72 4.47
N ASN A 155 17.46 -9.43 3.37
CA ASN A 155 17.92 -9.00 2.06
C ASN A 155 16.73 -8.38 1.32
N LEU A 156 16.95 -7.30 0.59
CA LEU A 156 15.89 -6.61 -0.13
C LEU A 156 16.29 -6.32 -1.57
N LYS A 157 15.30 -6.31 -2.46
CA LYS A 157 15.38 -5.69 -3.78
C LYS A 157 14.22 -4.72 -3.93
N SER A 158 14.51 -3.49 -4.37
CA SER A 158 13.52 -2.45 -4.60
C SER A 158 13.63 -1.91 -6.02
N ILE A 159 12.49 -1.55 -6.62
CA ILE A 159 12.43 -0.93 -7.94
C ILE A 159 11.21 0.00 -8.02
N HIS A 160 11.36 1.13 -8.70
CA HIS A 160 10.24 1.99 -9.08
C HIS A 160 9.73 1.52 -10.44
N LEU A 161 8.44 1.24 -10.55
CA LEU A 161 7.81 0.78 -11.79
C LEU A 161 6.64 1.68 -12.16
N ASN A 162 6.43 1.89 -13.45
CA ASN A 162 5.19 2.50 -13.90
C ASN A 162 4.02 1.54 -13.58
N ARG A 163 2.96 2.06 -12.98
CA ARG A 163 1.77 1.32 -12.55
C ARG A 163 1.13 0.48 -13.67
N ARG A 164 1.27 0.90 -14.93
CA ARG A 164 0.69 0.22 -16.10
C ARG A 164 1.49 -1.02 -16.52
N VAL A 165 2.73 -1.17 -16.04
CA VAL A 165 3.60 -2.32 -16.33
C VAL A 165 2.91 -3.64 -16.01
N GLY A 166 3.08 -4.62 -16.89
CA GLY A 166 2.46 -5.94 -16.73
C GLY A 166 0.94 -5.93 -16.88
N GLY A 167 0.36 -4.89 -17.49
CA GLY A 167 -1.07 -4.77 -17.79
C GLY A 167 -1.93 -4.35 -16.59
N GLY A 168 -1.41 -3.46 -15.73
CA GLY A 168 -2.12 -2.98 -14.54
C GLY A 168 -2.21 -4.01 -13.40
N ARG A 169 -1.42 -5.10 -13.46
CA ARG A 169 -1.41 -6.12 -12.40
C ARG A 169 -1.00 -5.55 -11.04
N LEU A 170 -0.19 -4.49 -11.04
CA LEU A 170 0.22 -3.78 -9.83
C LEU A 170 -0.98 -3.18 -9.08
N ASP A 171 -2.04 -2.75 -9.79
CA ASP A 171 -3.25 -2.20 -9.18
C ASP A 171 -4.00 -3.22 -8.31
N GLY A 172 -3.97 -4.49 -8.72
CA GLY A 172 -4.53 -5.59 -7.95
C GLY A 172 -3.62 -6.12 -6.82
N LEU A 173 -2.33 -5.76 -6.84
CA LEU A 173 -1.34 -6.22 -5.85
C LEU A 173 -0.97 -5.13 -4.82
N LEU A 174 -1.28 -3.85 -5.08
CA LEU A 174 -1.13 -2.72 -4.15
C LEU A 174 -1.79 -2.95 -2.79
N THR A 175 -2.67 -3.94 -2.69
CA THR A 175 -3.39 -4.30 -1.46
C THR A 175 -2.95 -5.64 -0.85
N TYR A 176 -1.87 -6.26 -1.36
CA TYR A 176 -1.51 -7.63 -1.02
C TYR A 176 -0.04 -7.79 -0.59
N SER A 177 0.19 -7.88 0.72
CA SER A 177 1.43 -8.50 1.24
C SER A 177 1.27 -10.03 1.19
N HIS A 178 2.07 -10.70 0.36
CA HIS A 178 2.06 -12.16 0.25
C HIS A 178 3.09 -12.78 1.20
N ASN A 179 2.67 -13.85 1.89
CA ASN A 179 3.40 -14.43 3.01
C ASN A 179 4.02 -15.79 2.65
N PHE A 180 5.25 -15.81 2.15
CA PHE A 180 6.14 -17.00 2.13
C PHE A 180 7.56 -16.49 2.05
N VAL A 181 8.55 -17.02 2.79
CA VAL A 181 10.05 -16.83 2.68
C VAL A 181 10.58 -15.37 2.51
N ALA A 182 9.69 -14.42 2.27
CA ALA A 182 9.85 -13.17 1.57
C ALA A 182 8.53 -12.37 1.69
N SER A 183 8.62 -11.05 1.53
CA SER A 183 7.47 -10.15 1.51
C SER A 183 7.55 -9.28 0.27
N ILE A 184 6.41 -9.10 -0.41
CA ILE A 184 6.27 -8.14 -1.49
C ILE A 184 5.48 -6.95 -0.94
N ILE A 185 6.09 -5.78 -1.00
CA ILE A 185 5.48 -4.49 -0.65
C ILE A 185 5.32 -3.73 -1.95
N ILE A 186 4.15 -3.15 -2.15
CA ILE A 186 3.89 -2.25 -3.26
C ILE A 186 3.26 -1.01 -2.65
N GLU A 187 3.92 0.13 -2.82
CA GLU A 187 3.48 1.41 -2.29
C GLU A 187 3.22 2.37 -3.44
N ASP A 188 2.17 3.16 -3.30
CA ASP A 188 1.86 4.30 -4.17
C ASP A 188 2.57 5.54 -3.60
N GLU A 189 3.45 6.16 -4.38
CA GLU A 189 4.17 7.38 -3.98
C GLU A 189 3.41 8.67 -4.35
N GLY A 190 2.19 8.56 -4.91
CA GLY A 190 1.28 9.69 -5.10
C GLY A 190 1.57 10.58 -6.30
N ASP A 191 2.78 10.56 -6.87
CA ASP A 191 3.16 11.31 -8.07
C ASP A 191 3.52 10.39 -9.25
N ASP A 192 3.18 10.82 -10.48
CA ASP A 192 3.65 10.29 -11.77
C ASP A 192 3.33 8.83 -12.14
N ASN A 193 2.28 8.23 -11.58
CA ASN A 193 1.85 6.87 -11.96
C ASN A 193 2.98 5.83 -11.72
N ILE A 194 3.83 6.09 -10.73
CA ILE A 194 4.92 5.23 -10.27
C ILE A 194 4.48 4.49 -9.01
N VAL A 195 4.81 3.20 -8.92
CA VAL A 195 4.69 2.40 -7.70
C VAL A 195 6.06 1.90 -7.28
N TRP A 196 6.30 1.90 -5.97
CA TRP A 196 7.52 1.35 -5.40
C TRP A 196 7.31 -0.10 -5.02
N VAL A 197 8.01 -1.02 -5.69
CA VAL A 197 7.94 -2.47 -5.42
C VAL A 197 9.18 -2.89 -4.64
N ARG A 198 8.97 -3.47 -3.45
CA ARG A 198 10.04 -4.06 -2.62
C ARG A 198 9.80 -5.55 -2.41
N VAL A 199 10.83 -6.35 -2.62
CA VAL A 199 10.89 -7.78 -2.27
C VAL A 199 11.89 -7.93 -1.14
N VAL A 200 11.41 -8.29 0.05
CA VAL A 200 12.21 -8.54 1.26
C VAL A 200 12.32 -10.05 1.45
N THR A 201 13.45 -10.59 1.92
CA THR A 201 13.62 -12.02 2.20
C THR A 201 14.53 -12.33 3.37
N THR A 202 14.27 -13.47 4.02
CA THR A 202 15.14 -14.11 5.03
C THR A 202 15.93 -15.29 4.48
N GLU A 203 15.75 -15.62 3.20
CA GLU A 203 16.53 -16.65 2.51
C GLU A 203 18.02 -16.35 2.64
N ALA A 204 18.79 -17.37 3.04
CA ALA A 204 20.24 -17.27 3.08
C ALA A 204 20.78 -17.22 1.64
N PRO A 205 21.78 -16.36 1.33
CA PRO A 205 22.35 -16.31 0.00
C PRO A 205 22.95 -17.66 -0.38
N VAL A 206 22.78 -18.05 -1.64
CA VAL A 206 23.37 -19.29 -2.18
C VAL A 206 24.89 -19.28 -1.96
N ALA A 207 25.40 -20.36 -1.34
CA ALA A 207 26.82 -20.48 -1.03
C ALA A 207 27.67 -20.46 -2.31
N GLY A 208 28.75 -19.66 -2.30
CA GLY A 208 29.67 -19.54 -3.42
C GLY A 208 29.24 -18.56 -4.53
N VAL A 209 28.09 -17.89 -4.36
CA VAL A 209 27.64 -16.80 -5.24
C VAL A 209 28.16 -15.47 -4.69
N SER A 210 28.63 -14.57 -5.57
CA SER A 210 29.12 -13.24 -5.19
C SER A 210 28.02 -12.39 -4.54
N GLU A 211 28.38 -11.49 -3.62
CA GLU A 211 27.44 -10.51 -3.07
C GLU A 211 26.88 -9.58 -4.16
N ASP A 212 27.66 -9.31 -5.21
CA ASP A 212 27.25 -8.49 -6.35
C ASP A 212 26.41 -9.26 -7.40
N ALA A 213 26.20 -10.56 -7.20
CA ALA A 213 25.41 -11.35 -8.14
C ALA A 213 23.93 -10.89 -8.12
N PRO A 214 23.19 -11.05 -9.23
CA PRO A 214 21.78 -10.73 -9.29
C PRO A 214 20.97 -11.35 -8.15
N PHE A 215 19.97 -10.61 -7.64
CA PHE A 215 19.12 -11.06 -6.54
C PHE A 215 18.52 -12.46 -6.78
N LYS A 216 18.14 -12.76 -8.03
CA LYS A 216 17.60 -14.07 -8.42
C LYS A 216 18.56 -15.25 -8.28
N ASP A 217 19.86 -14.98 -8.36
CA ASP A 217 20.91 -15.99 -8.25
C ASP A 217 21.32 -16.17 -6.78
N ARG A 218 21.24 -15.09 -5.99
CA ARG A 218 21.49 -15.11 -4.56
C ARG A 218 20.33 -15.72 -3.77
N PHE A 219 19.09 -15.46 -4.18
CA PHE A 219 17.86 -15.84 -3.47
C PHE A 219 16.84 -16.51 -4.42
N PRO A 220 17.15 -17.72 -4.91
CA PRO A 220 16.33 -18.42 -5.90
C PRO A 220 14.94 -18.82 -5.38
N GLU A 221 14.79 -19.21 -4.11
CA GLU A 221 13.50 -19.64 -3.54
C GLU A 221 12.53 -18.45 -3.47
N THR A 222 13.01 -17.34 -2.94
CA THR A 222 12.33 -16.04 -2.90
C THR A 222 11.91 -15.63 -4.30
N THR A 223 12.83 -15.70 -5.25
CA THR A 223 12.57 -15.25 -6.61
C THR A 223 11.53 -16.12 -7.30
N GLN A 224 11.61 -17.45 -7.14
CA GLN A 224 10.64 -18.37 -7.72
C GLN A 224 9.23 -18.05 -7.22
N LEU A 225 9.07 -17.89 -5.91
CA LEU A 225 7.77 -17.69 -5.32
C LEU A 225 7.25 -16.26 -5.57
N ALA A 226 8.12 -15.24 -5.52
CA ALA A 226 7.76 -13.86 -5.86
C ALA A 226 7.37 -13.71 -7.33
N ARG A 227 7.98 -14.48 -8.25
CA ARG A 227 7.55 -14.53 -9.66
C ARG A 227 6.12 -15.01 -9.84
N VAL A 228 5.65 -15.95 -9.01
CA VAL A 228 4.26 -16.41 -9.05
C VAL A 228 3.30 -15.28 -8.65
N ALA A 229 3.61 -14.57 -7.57
CA ALA A 229 2.79 -13.46 -7.08
C ALA A 229 2.82 -12.25 -8.05
N LEU A 230 3.99 -11.85 -8.52
CA LEU A 230 4.18 -10.70 -9.43
C LEU A 230 3.76 -10.98 -10.87
N GLY A 231 3.74 -12.25 -11.30
CA GLY A 231 3.34 -12.66 -12.65
C GLY A 231 4.08 -11.89 -13.75
N ARG A 232 3.36 -11.16 -14.59
CA ARG A 232 3.91 -10.37 -15.70
C ARG A 232 4.83 -9.23 -15.25
N VAL A 233 4.77 -8.81 -14.00
CA VAL A 233 5.62 -7.75 -13.43
C VAL A 233 6.99 -8.30 -13.00
N ALA A 234 7.08 -9.62 -12.79
CA ALA A 234 8.28 -10.22 -12.21
C ALA A 234 9.58 -10.04 -13.04
N PRO A 235 9.54 -10.05 -14.40
CA PRO A 235 10.73 -9.76 -15.21
C PRO A 235 11.30 -8.35 -14.95
N TYR A 236 10.45 -7.33 -14.81
CA TYR A 236 10.89 -5.98 -14.49
C TYR A 236 11.59 -5.93 -13.13
N VAL A 237 11.06 -6.64 -12.12
CA VAL A 237 11.64 -6.69 -10.77
C VAL A 237 12.96 -7.48 -10.72
N PHE A 238 13.03 -8.65 -11.34
CA PHE A 238 14.17 -9.56 -11.16
C PHE A 238 15.21 -9.53 -12.27
N ASP A 239 14.80 -9.18 -13.49
CA ASP A 239 15.62 -9.30 -14.70
C ASP A 239 16.03 -7.95 -15.30
N GLY A 240 15.44 -6.84 -14.84
CA GLY A 240 15.83 -5.49 -15.26
C GLY A 240 15.40 -5.15 -16.69
N GLN A 241 14.27 -5.71 -17.15
CA GLN A 241 13.71 -5.39 -18.46
C GLN A 241 13.21 -3.94 -18.46
N GLU A 242 13.68 -3.14 -19.43
CA GLU A 242 13.21 -1.78 -19.69
C GLU A 242 11.85 -1.84 -20.41
N ASP A 243 11.05 -0.79 -20.27
CA ASP A 243 9.77 -0.64 -20.97
C ASP A 243 10.03 -0.76 -22.49
N ASP A 244 9.58 -1.85 -23.11
CA ASP A 244 9.46 -1.93 -24.57
C ASP A 244 8.30 -1.00 -24.98
N ASP A 245 8.54 0.31 -24.97
CA ASP A 245 7.80 1.29 -25.76
C ASP A 245 8.22 1.11 -27.22
N SER A 246 7.87 -0.05 -27.80
CA SER A 246 7.85 -0.21 -29.25
C SER A 246 6.53 0.36 -29.77
N ASP A 247 6.43 1.70 -29.75
CA ASP A 247 5.54 2.40 -30.68
C ASP A 247 6.23 2.37 -32.06
N ASP A 248 6.08 1.24 -32.75
CA ASP A 248 6.31 1.10 -34.18
C ASP A 248 5.25 1.93 -34.93
N ASP A 249 5.43 3.25 -34.98
CA ASP A 249 4.80 4.09 -36.01
C ASP A 249 5.79 4.24 -37.18
N ASP A 250 5.85 3.15 -37.94
CA ASP A 250 6.53 3.00 -39.21
C ASP A 250 5.67 3.68 -40.31
N ASP A 251 5.67 5.02 -40.36
CA ASP A 251 5.14 5.74 -41.52
C ASP A 251 6.29 6.31 -42.35
N SER A 252 6.55 5.56 -43.41
CA SER A 252 7.41 5.91 -44.53
C SER A 252 6.66 6.84 -45.49
N ASP A 253 7.10 8.08 -45.60
CA ASP A 253 6.69 8.96 -46.69
C ASP A 253 7.88 9.69 -47.31
N GLY A 254 8.57 8.95 -48.17
CA GLY A 254 9.25 9.54 -49.31
C GLY A 254 8.23 10.08 -50.33
N HIS A 255 8.34 11.38 -50.65
CA HIS A 255 8.01 12.11 -51.90
C HIS A 255 7.66 13.56 -51.47
N GLY A 256 8.21 14.68 -51.96
CA GLY A 256 8.64 15.03 -53.31
C GLY A 256 7.83 16.26 -53.77
N GLY A 257 8.47 17.44 -53.85
CA GLY A 257 7.93 18.71 -54.38
C GLY A 257 7.32 19.62 -53.29
N GLY A 258 7.63 20.92 -53.13
CA GLY A 258 8.19 21.90 -54.05
C GLY A 258 7.08 22.76 -54.64
N TRP A 259 6.63 23.82 -53.93
CA TRP A 259 5.94 25.01 -54.46
C TRP A 259 6.02 26.15 -53.43
N ASP A 260 6.92 27.09 -53.71
CA ASP A 260 6.76 28.54 -53.85
C ASP A 260 5.60 29.28 -53.11
N ASP A 261 6.00 30.34 -52.41
CA ASP A 261 5.38 31.66 -52.23
C ASP A 261 3.88 31.85 -52.56
N MET A 262 3.13 32.40 -51.60
CA MET A 262 2.24 33.56 -51.82
C MET A 262 1.68 34.11 -50.49
N ASP A 263 2.01 35.37 -50.21
CA ASP A 263 1.27 36.28 -49.33
C ASP A 263 -0.14 36.52 -49.90
N ASP A 264 -1.18 36.64 -49.06
CA ASP A 264 -2.28 37.58 -49.32
C ASP A 264 -3.09 37.86 -48.04
N ASP A 265 -3.15 39.15 -47.70
CA ASP A 265 -4.02 39.75 -46.69
C ASP A 265 -5.49 39.67 -47.15
N SER A 266 -6.42 39.41 -46.23
CA SER A 266 -7.80 39.84 -46.46
C SER A 266 -8.56 40.10 -45.17
N ASP A 267 -8.68 41.39 -44.90
CA ASP A 267 -9.61 42.01 -43.97
C ASP A 267 -11.06 41.75 -44.40
N GLY A 268 -11.92 41.37 -43.46
CA GLY A 268 -13.34 41.12 -43.74
C GLY A 268 -14.17 41.23 -42.48
N GLU A 269 -14.74 42.42 -42.29
CA GLU A 269 -15.63 42.81 -41.22
C GLU A 269 -16.96 42.02 -41.22
N ASP A 270 -17.61 42.03 -40.06
CA ASP A 270 -18.99 42.51 -39.88
C ASP A 270 -20.06 41.53 -39.36
N SER A 271 -20.75 42.07 -38.35
CA SER A 271 -22.16 41.90 -38.00
C SER A 271 -22.67 40.62 -37.34
N GLY A 272 -22.95 40.77 -36.04
CA GLY A 272 -24.35 40.99 -35.66
C GLY A 272 -25.06 39.82 -34.99
N GLY A 273 -25.54 40.04 -33.76
CA GLY A 273 -26.47 39.13 -33.11
C GLY A 273 -26.69 39.39 -31.63
N ASP A 274 -27.40 40.47 -31.31
CA ASP A 274 -28.03 40.70 -30.00
C ASP A 274 -29.10 39.64 -29.68
N ASN A 275 -29.12 39.15 -28.45
CA ASN A 275 -30.32 38.93 -27.61
C ASN A 275 -29.85 38.34 -26.26
N ALA A 276 -29.87 39.07 -25.14
CA ALA A 276 -31.01 39.57 -24.35
C ALA A 276 -31.74 38.48 -23.51
N SER A 277 -31.65 38.69 -22.19
CA SER A 277 -32.61 38.31 -21.12
C SER A 277 -32.61 36.82 -20.69
N ALA A 278 -32.73 36.45 -19.41
CA ALA A 278 -33.37 37.12 -18.29
C ALA A 278 -32.78 36.73 -16.92
N GLU A 279 -32.98 37.64 -15.97
CA GLU A 279 -32.84 37.51 -14.52
C GLU A 279 -33.97 36.66 -13.92
N GLU A 280 -33.71 36.05 -12.75
CA GLU A 280 -34.60 35.82 -11.58
C GLU A 280 -33.78 34.90 -10.64
N GLU A 281 -33.18 35.34 -9.52
CA GLU A 281 -33.68 35.93 -8.26
C GLU A 281 -34.73 35.10 -7.49
N SER A 282 -34.48 34.99 -6.18
CA SER A 282 -35.27 34.46 -5.05
C SER A 282 -35.09 32.96 -4.73
N GLY A 283 -34.93 32.54 -3.49
CA GLY A 283 -34.94 33.25 -2.20
C GLY A 283 -34.80 32.26 -1.03
N ASP A 284 -34.44 32.82 0.13
CA ASP A 284 -34.44 32.27 1.53
C ASP A 284 -33.77 30.91 1.81
#